data_AF-A0A5D4GS83-F1
#
_entry.id   AF-A0A5D4GS83-F1
#
_cell.length_a   1.000
_cell.length_b   1.000
_cell.length_c   1.000
_cell.angle_alpha   90.00
_cell.angle_beta   90.00
_cell.angle_gamma   90.00
#
_symmetry.space_group_name_H-M   'P 1'
#
loop_
_entity.id
_entity.type
_entity.pdbx_description
1 polymer ?
#
loop_
_entity_poly.entity_id
_entity_poly.type
_entity_poly.pdbx_seq_one_letter_code
_entity_poly.pdbx_strand_id
1 'polypeptide(L)'
;MDQVALDRLVGGDRQVEDVYPLSPLQQGMLFHALAEPDSGMYVEQIHWRLDGALDADGFQAAWRSAAGRHPVLRTEFVWEGVPRPLQIVRTDVSVPYEYLDVSDMAADDREAHMARLLEQDRVEGFDFGSAPLMKVRVLRTDESQYHLVWSFHHVLLD
;
A
#
# COMPACT_ATOMS: atom_id res chain seq x y z
N MET A 1 -13.84 13.81 19.18
CA MET A 1 -12.59 14.40 19.68
C MET A 1 -12.85 15.86 19.93
N ASP A 2 -12.28 16.43 20.97
CA ASP A 2 -12.20 17.88 21.08
C ASP A 2 -11.10 18.42 20.14
N GLN A 3 -11.15 19.71 19.87
CA GLN A 3 -10.22 20.37 18.95
C GLN A 3 -8.77 20.35 19.47
N VAL A 4 -8.60 20.30 20.80
CA VAL A 4 -7.28 20.27 21.46
C VAL A 4 -6.56 18.94 21.23
N ALA A 5 -7.27 17.80 21.24
CA ALA A 5 -6.69 16.51 20.92
C ALA A 5 -6.29 16.40 19.44
N LEU A 6 -7.12 16.94 18.55
CA LEU A 6 -6.81 17.01 17.11
C LEU A 6 -5.59 17.91 16.85
N ASP A 7 -5.53 19.07 17.49
CA ASP A 7 -4.41 20.00 17.40
C ASP A 7 -3.11 19.44 18.00
N ARG A 8 -3.16 18.48 18.94
CA ARG A 8 -1.94 17.78 19.42
C ARG A 8 -1.48 16.68 18.47
N LEU A 9 -2.43 16.00 17.83
CA LEU A 9 -2.14 14.93 16.87
C LEU A 9 -1.56 15.49 15.57
N VAL A 10 -2.12 16.60 15.10
CA VAL A 10 -1.81 17.21 13.79
C VAL A 10 -0.99 18.49 13.93
N GLY A 11 -0.70 18.95 15.16
CA GLY A 11 -0.23 20.29 15.49
C GLY A 11 0.94 20.85 14.69
N GLY A 12 0.63 21.45 13.54
CA GLY A 12 1.58 22.05 12.61
C GLY A 12 1.94 21.19 11.40
N ASP A 13 1.50 19.93 11.33
CA ASP A 13 1.68 19.09 10.16
C ASP A 13 0.73 19.54 9.04
N ARG A 14 1.29 20.34 8.13
CA ARG A 14 0.58 20.82 6.94
C ARG A 14 0.29 19.72 5.92
N GLN A 15 0.77 18.51 6.15
CA GLN A 15 0.56 17.38 5.26
C GLN A 15 -0.63 16.50 5.68
N VAL A 16 -1.47 16.92 6.62
CA VAL A 16 -2.72 16.24 6.95
C VAL A 16 -3.91 16.96 6.29
N GLU A 17 -4.71 16.20 5.54
CA GLU A 17 -5.93 16.65 4.87
C GLU A 17 -7.16 16.48 5.77
N ASP A 18 -7.31 15.31 6.42
CA ASP A 18 -8.45 15.00 7.27
C ASP A 18 -8.09 13.96 8.34
N VAL A 19 -8.86 13.91 9.43
CA VAL A 19 -8.72 12.94 10.51
C VAL A 19 -10.09 12.49 11.00
N TYR A 20 -10.35 11.18 10.94
CA TYR A 20 -11.62 10.60 11.36
C TYR A 20 -11.47 9.22 11.99
N PRO A 21 -12.46 8.75 12.76
CA PRO A 21 -12.38 7.45 13.43
C PRO A 21 -12.40 6.29 12.43
N LEU A 22 -11.83 5.16 12.83
CA LEU A 22 -11.96 3.90 12.10
C LEU A 22 -13.39 3.36 12.22
N SER A 23 -13.87 2.70 11.16
CA SER A 23 -15.07 1.86 11.28
C SER A 23 -14.82 0.68 12.22
N PRO A 24 -15.86 0.04 12.81
CA PRO A 24 -15.68 -1.13 13.67
C PRO A 24 -14.93 -2.27 12.99
N LEU A 25 -15.14 -2.48 11.69
CA LEU A 25 -14.43 -3.51 10.92
C LEU A 25 -12.94 -3.18 10.78
N GLN A 26 -12.61 -1.94 10.42
CA GLN A 26 -11.23 -1.49 10.33
C GLN A 26 -10.51 -1.58 11.69
N GLN A 27 -11.21 -1.28 12.81
CA GLN A 27 -10.64 -1.44 14.15
C GLN A 27 -10.29 -2.90 14.46
N GLY A 28 -11.17 -3.84 14.09
CA GLY A 28 -10.91 -5.27 14.26
C GLY A 28 -9.72 -5.74 13.43
N MET A 29 -9.64 -5.34 12.16
CA MET A 29 -8.50 -5.66 11.29
C MET A 29 -7.19 -5.10 11.84
N LEU A 30 -7.18 -3.82 12.24
CA LEU A 30 -6.00 -3.17 12.81
C LEU A 30 -5.53 -3.90 14.07
N PHE A 31 -6.45 -4.25 14.97
CA PHE A 31 -6.11 -4.98 16.19
C PHE A 31 -5.46 -6.35 15.89
N HIS A 32 -6.04 -7.14 14.98
CA HIS A 32 -5.46 -8.44 14.62
C HIS A 32 -4.09 -8.31 13.96
N ALA A 33 -3.94 -7.37 13.01
CA ALA A 33 -2.66 -7.17 12.33
C ALA A 33 -1.56 -6.74 13.31
N LEU A 34 -1.88 -5.90 14.30
CA LEU A 34 -0.91 -5.51 15.35
C LEU A 34 -0.60 -6.63 16.34
N ALA A 35 -1.51 -7.57 16.55
CA ALA A 35 -1.28 -8.73 17.42
C ALA A 35 -0.40 -9.81 16.75
N GLU A 36 -0.46 -9.91 15.43
CA GLU A 36 0.26 -10.90 14.63
C GLU A 36 0.95 -10.24 13.41
N PRO A 37 1.96 -9.39 13.63
CA PRO A 37 2.55 -8.54 12.58
C PRO A 37 3.18 -9.32 11.42
N ASP A 38 3.72 -10.51 11.68
CA ASP A 38 4.38 -11.35 10.68
C ASP A 38 3.43 -12.31 9.94
N SER A 39 2.12 -12.26 10.24
CA SER A 39 1.14 -13.21 9.68
C SER A 39 0.83 -12.97 8.20
N GLY A 40 1.09 -11.76 7.68
CA GLY A 40 0.60 -11.32 6.37
C GLY A 40 -0.94 -11.31 6.27
N MET A 41 -1.64 -11.39 7.40
CA MET A 41 -3.09 -11.39 7.45
C MET A 41 -3.62 -10.08 6.87
N TYR A 42 -4.67 -10.17 6.04
CA TYR A 42 -5.29 -9.03 5.35
C TYR A 42 -4.39 -8.31 4.34
N VAL A 43 -3.21 -8.85 4.01
CA VAL A 43 -2.48 -8.42 2.82
C VAL A 43 -3.12 -9.06 1.60
N GLU A 44 -3.71 -8.23 0.75
CA GLU A 44 -4.26 -8.62 -0.53
C GLU A 44 -3.21 -8.37 -1.62
N GLN A 45 -3.13 -9.30 -2.58
CA GLN A 45 -2.24 -9.20 -3.73
C GLN A 45 -3.04 -9.49 -4.99
N ILE A 46 -3.12 -8.50 -5.87
CA ILE A 46 -3.71 -8.68 -7.20
C ILE A 46 -2.59 -8.77 -8.21
N HIS A 47 -2.63 -9.84 -9.01
CA HIS A 47 -1.64 -10.12 -10.05
C HIS A 47 -2.29 -10.07 -11.43
N TRP A 48 -1.75 -9.22 -12.30
CA TRP A 48 -2.17 -9.13 -13.70
C TRP A 48 -1.02 -9.44 -14.64
N ARG A 49 -1.33 -10.17 -15.71
CA ARG A 49 -0.46 -10.29 -16.89
C ARG A 49 -0.91 -9.26 -17.91
N LEU A 50 0.01 -8.43 -18.36
CA LEU A 50 -0.22 -7.37 -19.34
C LEU A 50 0.54 -7.74 -20.61
N ASP A 51 -0.20 -7.89 -21.72
CA ASP A 51 0.35 -8.16 -23.04
C ASP A 51 0.42 -6.84 -23.83
N GLY A 52 1.57 -6.55 -24.45
CA GLY A 52 1.83 -5.35 -25.24
C GLY A 52 2.94 -4.46 -24.66
N ALA A 53 3.14 -3.29 -25.27
CA ALA A 53 4.09 -2.30 -24.77
C ALA A 53 3.52 -1.58 -23.54
N LEU A 54 4.36 -1.34 -22.54
CA LEU A 54 4.02 -0.59 -21.33
C LEU A 54 4.95 0.61 -21.20
N ASP A 55 4.38 1.81 -21.13
CA ASP A 55 5.10 3.01 -20.70
C ASP A 55 5.23 2.99 -19.18
N ALA A 56 6.39 2.56 -18.68
CA ALA A 56 6.62 2.37 -17.24
C ALA A 56 6.51 3.70 -16.45
N ASP A 57 6.99 4.80 -17.02
CA ASP A 57 6.96 6.12 -16.37
C ASP A 57 5.52 6.67 -16.34
N GLY A 58 4.81 6.55 -17.47
CA GLY A 58 3.40 6.91 -17.56
C GLY A 58 2.54 6.08 -16.59
N PHE A 59 2.85 4.79 -16.45
CA PHE A 59 2.14 3.90 -15.53
C PHE A 59 2.40 4.24 -14.06
N GLN A 60 3.64 4.55 -13.69
CA GLN A 60 3.96 5.04 -12.35
C GLN A 60 3.25 6.37 -12.05
N ALA A 61 3.22 7.29 -13.02
CA ALA A 61 2.51 8.56 -12.88
C ALA A 61 1.00 8.37 -12.71
N ALA A 62 0.40 7.38 -13.37
CA ALA A 62 -1.00 7.04 -13.21
C ALA A 62 -1.33 6.58 -11.78
N TRP A 63 -0.48 5.74 -11.17
CA TRP A 63 -0.63 5.34 -9.76
C TRP A 63 -0.52 6.52 -8.79
N ARG A 64 0.45 7.42 -9.02
CA ARG A 64 0.56 8.67 -8.25
C ARG A 64 -0.71 9.52 -8.37
N SER A 65 -1.24 9.66 -9.58
CA SER A 65 -2.48 10.41 -9.82
C SER A 65 -3.69 9.75 -9.14
N ALA A 66 -3.77 8.41 -9.14
CA ALA A 66 -4.82 7.68 -8.45
C ALA A 66 -4.75 7.92 -6.93
N ALA A 67 -3.56 7.78 -6.33
CA ALA A 67 -3.37 8.04 -4.90
C ALA A 67 -3.72 9.49 -4.54
N GLY A 68 -3.25 10.47 -5.32
CA GLY A 68 -3.60 11.89 -5.11
C GLY A 68 -5.10 12.17 -5.18
N ARG A 69 -5.83 11.46 -6.05
CA ARG A 69 -7.29 11.62 -6.21
C ARG A 69 -8.11 10.92 -5.12
N HIS A 70 -7.62 9.84 -4.54
CA HIS A 70 -8.38 8.97 -3.64
C HIS A 70 -7.81 8.99 -2.21
N PRO A 71 -8.46 9.70 -1.25
CA PRO A 71 -7.99 9.87 0.12
C PRO A 71 -7.56 8.57 0.82
N VAL A 72 -8.33 7.48 0.62
CA VAL A 72 -8.07 6.19 1.26
C VAL A 72 -6.70 5.60 0.91
N LEU A 73 -6.17 5.87 -0.28
CA LEU A 73 -4.84 5.41 -0.70
C LEU A 73 -3.71 6.23 -0.06
N ARG A 74 -4.05 7.32 0.64
CA ARG A 74 -3.14 8.21 1.37
C ARG A 74 -3.38 8.17 2.88
N THR A 75 -4.09 7.15 3.35
CA THR A 75 -4.49 7.03 4.75
C THR A 75 -3.48 6.19 5.54
N GLU A 76 -3.09 6.72 6.70
CA GLU A 76 -2.42 6.00 7.78
C GLU A 76 -3.30 5.94 9.03
N PHE A 77 -2.85 5.20 10.04
CA PHE A 77 -3.61 4.87 11.23
C PHE A 77 -2.82 5.25 12.48
N VAL A 78 -3.50 5.83 13.46
CA VAL A 78 -2.95 6.11 14.79
C VAL A 78 -3.84 5.45 15.84
N TRP A 79 -3.24 4.63 16.69
CA TRP A 79 -3.93 3.91 17.77
C TRP A 79 -3.29 4.16 19.15
N GLU A 80 -2.05 4.64 19.19
CA GLU A 80 -1.35 4.95 20.44
C GLU A 80 -1.62 6.38 20.90
N GLY A 81 -1.76 6.59 22.21
CA GLY A 81 -1.92 7.92 22.79
C GLY A 81 -3.25 8.62 22.46
N VAL A 82 -4.17 7.94 21.78
CA VAL A 82 -5.50 8.45 21.39
C VAL A 82 -6.61 7.65 22.08
N PRO A 83 -7.76 8.28 22.41
CA PRO A 83 -8.86 7.58 23.11
C PRO A 83 -9.56 6.53 22.25
N ARG A 84 -9.38 6.58 20.92
CA ARG A 84 -9.84 5.58 19.95
C ARG A 84 -8.95 5.64 18.71
N PRO A 85 -8.77 4.55 17.95
CA PRO A 85 -8.02 4.57 16.71
C PRO A 85 -8.58 5.57 15.70
N LEU A 86 -7.69 6.26 15.00
CA LEU A 86 -7.99 7.29 14.00
C LEU A 86 -7.31 6.99 12.67
N GLN A 87 -7.97 7.38 11.59
CA GLN A 87 -7.44 7.47 10.24
C GLN A 87 -6.95 8.89 10.03
N ILE A 88 -5.74 9.03 9.46
CA ILE A 88 -5.16 10.30 9.07
C ILE A 88 -4.98 10.26 7.55
N VAL A 89 -5.64 11.15 6.83
CA VAL A 89 -5.45 11.31 5.38
C VAL A 89 -4.29 12.27 5.15
N ARG A 90 -3.21 11.80 4.52
CA ARG A 90 -2.08 12.65 4.13
C ARG A 90 -2.40 13.42 2.85
N THR A 91 -2.14 14.72 2.79
CA THR A 91 -2.34 15.57 1.58
C THR A 91 -1.67 15.02 0.31
N ASP A 92 -0.55 14.32 0.43
CA ASP A 92 0.15 13.64 -0.65
C ASP A 92 0.97 12.48 -0.08
N VAL A 93 1.26 11.47 -0.91
CA VAL A 93 2.12 10.33 -0.57
C VAL A 93 2.96 9.91 -1.77
N SER A 94 4.15 9.38 -1.51
CA SER A 94 4.92 8.69 -2.53
C SER A 94 4.49 7.23 -2.60
N VAL A 95 3.81 6.84 -3.68
CA VAL A 95 3.43 5.44 -3.91
C VAL A 95 4.69 4.59 -4.10
N PRO A 96 4.94 3.56 -3.26
CA PRO A 96 6.00 2.59 -3.49
C PRO A 96 5.78 1.88 -4.82
N TYR A 97 6.69 2.08 -5.76
CA TYR A 97 6.63 1.55 -7.10
C TYR A 97 7.99 0.98 -7.49
N GLU A 98 8.01 -0.28 -7.92
CA GLU A 98 9.22 -0.96 -8.35
C GLU A 98 9.06 -1.47 -9.77
N TYR A 99 10.06 -1.26 -10.61
CA TYR A 99 10.13 -1.83 -11.95
C TYR A 99 11.32 -2.77 -12.02
N LEU A 100 11.07 -4.04 -12.35
CA LEU A 100 12.07 -5.09 -12.42
C LEU A 100 12.11 -5.63 -13.85
N ASP A 101 13.28 -5.58 -14.49
CA ASP A 101 13.49 -6.29 -15.74
C ASP A 101 14.08 -7.67 -15.47
N VAL A 102 13.29 -8.71 -15.78
CA VAL A 102 13.66 -10.11 -15.63
C VAL A 102 13.54 -10.84 -16.97
N SER A 103 13.53 -10.11 -18.09
CA SER A 103 13.42 -10.70 -19.44
C SER A 103 14.59 -11.62 -19.77
N ASP A 104 15.77 -11.32 -19.23
CA ASP A 104 17.00 -12.06 -19.49
C ASP A 104 17.14 -13.33 -18.62
N MET A 105 16.24 -13.55 -17.66
CA MET A 105 16.24 -14.75 -16.84
C MET A 105 15.68 -15.95 -17.61
N ALA A 106 16.23 -17.14 -17.35
CA ALA A 106 15.61 -18.38 -17.80
C ALA A 106 14.17 -18.51 -17.25
N ALA A 107 13.29 -19.17 -17.98
CA ALA A 107 11.87 -19.25 -17.63
C ALA A 107 11.63 -19.78 -16.21
N ASP A 108 12.30 -20.87 -15.84
CA ASP A 108 12.20 -21.51 -14.52
C ASP A 108 12.71 -20.58 -13.40
N ASP A 109 13.83 -19.87 -13.64
CA ASP A 109 14.39 -18.93 -12.68
C ASP A 109 13.47 -17.71 -12.47
N ARG A 110 12.80 -17.28 -13.54
CA ARG A 110 11.85 -16.17 -13.52
C ARG A 110 10.58 -16.53 -12.77
N GLU A 111 10.05 -17.73 -12.96
CA GLU A 111 8.92 -18.23 -12.18
C GLU A 111 9.27 -18.33 -10.69
N ALA A 112 10.43 -18.91 -10.37
CA ALA A 112 10.92 -18.98 -8.99
C ALA A 112 11.17 -17.59 -8.38
N HIS A 113 11.63 -16.62 -9.17
CA HIS A 113 11.80 -15.24 -8.75
C HIS A 113 10.45 -14.58 -8.43
N MET A 114 9.45 -14.73 -9.30
CA MET A 114 8.10 -14.21 -9.08
C MET A 114 7.47 -14.79 -7.81
N ALA A 115 7.56 -16.11 -7.60
CA ALA A 115 7.02 -16.74 -6.41
C ALA A 115 7.67 -16.23 -5.12
N ARG A 116 9.00 -16.07 -5.11
CA ARG A 116 9.74 -15.50 -3.97
C ARG A 116 9.36 -14.04 -3.72
N LEU A 117 9.22 -13.24 -4.77
CA LEU A 117 8.81 -11.85 -4.67
C LEU A 117 7.41 -11.73 -4.03
N LEU A 118 6.45 -12.52 -4.50
CA LEU A 118 5.08 -12.50 -3.96
C LEU A 118 5.02 -12.90 -2.48
N GLU A 119 5.78 -13.93 -2.09
CA GLU A 119 5.83 -14.37 -0.70
C GLU A 119 6.50 -13.33 0.20
N GLN A 120 7.66 -12.81 -0.20
CA GLN A 120 8.37 -11.77 0.55
C GLN A 120 7.51 -10.52 0.70
N ASP A 121 6.81 -10.13 -0.35
CA ASP A 121 5.92 -8.99 -0.36
C ASP A 121 4.77 -9.13 0.64
N ARG A 122 4.19 -10.33 0.76
CA ARG A 122 3.12 -10.64 1.71
C ARG A 122 3.61 -10.60 3.15
N VAL A 123 4.79 -11.16 3.41
CA VAL A 123 5.40 -11.22 4.75
C VAL A 123 5.89 -9.85 5.21
N GLU A 124 6.43 -9.03 4.31
CA GLU A 124 6.88 -7.67 4.62
C GLU A 124 5.73 -6.80 5.15
N GLY A 125 4.50 -7.06 4.71
CA GLY A 125 3.31 -6.36 5.23
C GLY A 125 3.36 -4.85 5.01
N PHE A 126 2.80 -4.10 5.97
CA PHE A 126 2.73 -2.64 5.96
C PHE A 126 2.87 -2.05 7.36
N ASP A 127 3.54 -0.91 7.48
CA ASP A 127 3.51 -0.08 8.68
C ASP A 127 2.25 0.80 8.67
N PHE A 128 1.28 0.47 9.53
CA PHE A 128 0.03 1.20 9.64
C PHE A 128 0.20 2.67 10.02
N GLY A 129 1.32 3.03 10.67
CA GLY A 129 1.63 4.40 11.05
C GLY A 129 2.21 5.25 9.92
N SER A 130 2.46 4.66 8.74
CA SER A 130 3.08 5.35 7.61
C SER A 130 2.33 5.07 6.30
N ALA A 131 1.60 6.05 5.78
CA ALA A 131 0.97 5.93 4.48
C ALA A 131 2.02 5.88 3.34
N PRO A 132 1.72 5.19 2.22
CA PRO A 132 0.49 4.43 1.94
C PRO A 132 0.60 2.95 2.33
N LEU A 133 -0.51 2.31 2.71
CA LEU A 133 -0.57 0.85 2.93
C LEU A 133 -0.81 0.08 1.62
N MET A 134 -0.06 0.45 0.58
CA MET A 134 -0.04 -0.23 -0.70
C MET A 134 1.31 -0.10 -1.40
N LYS A 135 1.61 -1.05 -2.29
CA LYS A 135 2.83 -1.09 -3.10
C LYS A 135 2.54 -1.71 -4.46
N VAL A 136 3.26 -1.22 -5.47
CA VAL A 136 3.08 -1.62 -6.87
C VAL A 136 4.40 -2.13 -7.41
N ARG A 137 4.39 -3.30 -8.04
CA ARG A 137 5.56 -3.84 -8.75
C ARG A 137 5.20 -4.21 -10.18
N VAL A 138 6.05 -3.80 -11.11
CA VAL A 138 5.97 -4.15 -12.52
C VAL A 138 7.19 -4.98 -12.87
N LEU A 139 6.97 -6.19 -13.37
CA LEU A 139 8.01 -7.10 -13.82
C LEU A 139 7.91 -7.25 -15.33
N ARG A 140 8.92 -6.79 -16.06
CA ARG A 140 9.05 -7.07 -17.49
C ARG A 140 9.61 -8.48 -17.65
N THR A 141 8.89 -9.35 -18.33
CA THR A 141 9.27 -10.75 -18.54
C THR A 141 9.61 -11.06 -20.00
N ASP A 142 9.26 -10.17 -20.92
CA ASP A 142 9.58 -10.23 -22.34
C ASP A 142 9.55 -8.81 -22.96
N GLU A 143 9.82 -8.67 -24.25
CA GLU A 143 9.75 -7.40 -24.97
C GLU A 143 8.39 -6.70 -24.82
N SER A 144 7.31 -7.49 -24.85
CA SER A 144 5.93 -7.01 -24.77
C SER A 144 5.10 -7.79 -23.76
N GLN A 145 5.70 -8.27 -22.67
CA GLN A 145 4.98 -8.94 -21.60
C GLN A 145 5.43 -8.44 -20.24
N TYR A 146 4.44 -8.07 -19.43
CA TYR A 146 4.65 -7.55 -18.08
C TYR A 146 3.74 -8.26 -17.09
N HIS A 147 4.19 -8.34 -15.85
CA HIS A 147 3.37 -8.72 -14.72
C HIS A 147 3.27 -7.55 -13.77
N LEU A 148 2.05 -7.19 -13.40
CA LEU A 148 1.76 -6.19 -12.40
C LEU A 148 1.32 -6.89 -11.13
N VAL A 149 2.00 -6.60 -10.02
CA VAL A 149 1.61 -7.00 -8.67
C VAL A 149 1.20 -5.73 -7.94
N TRP A 150 -0.04 -5.65 -7.53
CA TRP A 150 -0.51 -4.61 -6.62
C TRP A 150 -0.89 -5.24 -5.30
N SER A 151 -0.22 -4.77 -4.25
CA SER A 151 -0.41 -5.28 -2.90
C SER A 151 -0.91 -4.16 -2.02
N PHE A 152 -1.89 -4.45 -1.19
CA PHE A 152 -2.47 -3.47 -0.27
C PHE A 152 -3.01 -4.17 0.97
N HIS A 153 -3.17 -3.42 2.05
CA HIS A 153 -3.84 -3.93 3.23
C HIS A 153 -5.36 -3.76 3.10
N HIS A 154 -6.13 -4.81 3.35
CA HIS A 154 -7.60 -4.87 3.25
C HIS A 154 -8.32 -3.84 4.16
N VAL A 155 -7.61 -3.24 5.12
CA VAL A 155 -8.12 -2.12 5.93
C VAL A 155 -8.44 -0.87 5.09
N LEU A 156 -7.82 -0.74 3.91
CA LEU A 156 -8.04 0.37 2.98
C LEU A 156 -9.23 0.13 2.05
N LEU A 157 -9.37 -1.08 1.51
CA LEU A 157 -10.26 -1.40 0.40
C LEU A 157 -10.92 -2.76 0.65
N ASP A 158 -12.18 -2.92 0.24
CA ASP A 158 -12.94 -4.17 0.37
C ASP A 158 -12.82 -5.11 -0.84
#